data_AF-A0AAN7Q2W5-F1
#
_entry.id   AF-A0AAN7Q2W5-F1
#
_cell.length_a   1.000
_cell.length_b   1.000
_cell.length_c   1.000
_cell.angle_alpha   90.00
_cell.angle_beta   90.00
_cell.angle_gamma   90.00
#
_symmetry.space_group_name_H-M   'P 1'
#
loop_
_entity.id
_entity.type
_entity.pdbx_description
1 polymer ?
#
loop_
_entity_poly.entity_id
_entity_poly.type
_entity_poly.pdbx_seq_one_letter_code
_entity_poly.pdbx_strand_id
1 'polypeptide(L)'
;MLLRTGKLKPYRKLKPKMDNLSENEENKGEENESTEVLDLAIILKAMKNTETNMNQKFDELLRNEMLGIIDTNTSNQNKKIKDLECRTQNYVYSRVVPLENKIADCDKSIGEIHGDVSVLGRTVGLIESDVKEMAREMQNLEVKCSKVKVNQGPINTNIPIVVQPADEKPKFDPSKRSGHPVKFLRKLANYLKKINEANKIDKAIECLEGDGRIWAECYMQRWQNFEEFKEDFSRQFWSQDQQERIRASIYEPRIYNRRNGNFNQHIWYWVDKTQHLEPPIPEKMLVNALCKHFSYETETALIAARVTSVEELLEVLKGLENKNDGRQHRQGEVVGRRNEERRDRDGYRVHHVNRYQRGRANRGFPLSRGPYRAATPSPTRQEEEPSEN
;
A
#
# COMPACT_ATOMS: atom_id res chain seq x y z
N MET A 1 -9.30 -20.01 30.80
CA MET A 1 -9.67 -21.02 31.82
C MET A 1 -10.07 -20.29 33.10
N LEU A 2 -11.35 -20.23 33.44
CA LEU A 2 -11.86 -19.91 34.79
C LEU A 2 -13.29 -20.47 34.87
N LEU A 3 -13.43 -21.67 35.44
CA LEU A 3 -14.71 -22.34 35.69
C LEU A 3 -15.29 -21.79 37.00
N ARG A 4 -16.43 -21.08 36.94
CA ARG A 4 -17.24 -20.75 38.13
C ARG A 4 -18.22 -21.90 38.40
N THR A 5 -17.92 -22.69 39.42
CA THR A 5 -18.79 -23.73 39.96
C THR A 5 -19.95 -23.13 40.75
N GLY A 6 -21.15 -23.14 40.17
CA GLY A 6 -22.39 -22.84 40.89
C GLY A 6 -22.83 -24.06 41.71
N LYS A 7 -22.73 -23.97 43.04
CA LYS A 7 -23.26 -24.97 43.98
C LYS A 7 -24.79 -24.91 44.00
N LEU A 8 -25.46 -25.93 43.44
CA LEU A 8 -26.88 -26.18 43.66
C LEU A 8 -27.11 -26.59 45.13
N LYS A 9 -28.01 -25.88 45.83
CA LYS A 9 -28.47 -26.25 47.17
C LYS A 9 -29.40 -27.47 47.06
N PRO A 10 -29.31 -28.46 47.97
CA PRO A 10 -30.20 -29.62 47.96
C PRO A 10 -31.61 -29.24 48.46
N TYR A 11 -32.63 -29.77 47.78
CA TYR A 11 -34.03 -29.71 48.16
C TYR A 11 -34.26 -30.35 49.53
N ARG A 12 -34.89 -29.60 50.46
CA ARG A 12 -35.35 -30.11 51.76
C ARG A 12 -36.51 -31.10 51.52
N LYS A 13 -36.28 -32.39 51.78
CA LYS A 13 -37.34 -33.38 51.97
C LYS A 13 -38.10 -33.05 53.26
N LEU A 14 -39.33 -32.58 53.15
CA LEU A 14 -40.29 -32.55 54.25
C LEU A 14 -40.79 -33.99 54.46
N LYS A 15 -40.41 -34.60 55.58
CA LYS A 15 -41.01 -35.85 56.07
C LYS A 15 -42.36 -35.53 56.71
N PRO A 16 -43.44 -36.28 56.43
CA PRO A 16 -44.64 -36.22 57.28
C PRO A 16 -44.34 -36.93 58.61
N LYS A 17 -44.65 -36.25 59.73
CA LYS A 17 -44.73 -36.87 61.06
C LYS A 17 -45.99 -37.75 61.08
N MET A 18 -45.80 -39.04 61.27
CA MET A 18 -46.86 -39.94 61.72
C MET A 18 -46.76 -39.97 63.24
N ASP A 19 -47.63 -39.22 63.91
CA ASP A 19 -47.84 -39.38 65.35
C ASP A 19 -48.84 -40.53 65.55
N ASN A 20 -48.43 -41.46 66.41
CA ASN A 20 -49.14 -42.67 66.81
C ASN A 20 -50.49 -42.32 67.46
N LEU A 21 -51.56 -42.98 67.02
CA LEU A 21 -52.76 -43.15 67.84
C LEU A 21 -52.68 -44.52 68.48
N SER A 22 -52.54 -44.48 69.80
CA SER A 22 -52.58 -45.59 70.73
C SER A 22 -53.97 -46.19 70.84
N GLU A 23 -53.96 -47.51 71.00
CA GLU A 23 -54.96 -48.42 71.52
C GLU A 23 -55.91 -47.81 72.56
N ASN A 24 -57.19 -48.18 72.44
CA ASN A 24 -58.00 -48.61 73.59
C ASN A 24 -59.08 -49.56 73.06
N GLU A 25 -58.97 -50.82 73.48
CA GLU A 25 -60.00 -51.84 73.39
C GLU A 25 -61.10 -51.57 74.42
N GLU A 26 -62.37 -51.78 74.05
CA GLU A 26 -63.30 -52.54 74.90
C GLU A 26 -64.59 -52.93 74.16
N ASN A 27 -64.69 -54.24 73.90
CA ASN A 27 -65.86 -55.11 74.06
C ASN A 27 -67.04 -55.09 73.05
N LYS A 28 -67.13 -56.23 72.35
CA LYS A 28 -68.31 -57.11 72.16
C LYS A 28 -69.27 -56.78 71.02
N GLY A 29 -68.81 -57.10 69.81
CA GLY A 29 -69.61 -57.30 68.60
C GLY A 29 -68.80 -57.93 67.45
N GLU A 30 -67.83 -58.81 67.73
CA GLU A 30 -66.55 -58.78 67.00
C GLU A 30 -66.31 -59.77 65.84
N GLU A 31 -67.25 -60.65 65.45
CA GLU A 31 -66.93 -61.58 64.34
C GLU A 31 -67.32 -61.09 62.93
N ASN A 32 -68.25 -60.14 62.79
CA ASN A 32 -68.63 -59.59 61.46
C ASN A 32 -68.10 -58.17 61.20
N GLU A 33 -67.90 -57.34 62.23
CA GLU A 33 -67.31 -56.00 62.06
C GLU A 33 -65.79 -56.07 61.81
N SER A 34 -65.11 -57.11 62.31
CA SER A 34 -63.66 -57.32 62.12
C SER A 34 -63.30 -57.59 60.65
N THR A 35 -64.15 -58.31 59.90
CA THR A 35 -63.93 -58.57 58.47
C THR A 35 -64.12 -57.33 57.61
N GLU A 36 -65.12 -56.48 57.91
CA GLU A 36 -65.34 -55.23 57.17
C GLU A 36 -64.22 -54.21 57.41
N VAL A 37 -63.72 -54.12 58.66
CA VAL A 37 -62.58 -53.26 58.99
C VAL A 37 -61.30 -53.76 58.30
N LEU A 38 -61.11 -55.07 58.20
CA LEU A 38 -59.97 -55.66 57.47
C LEU A 38 -60.04 -55.37 55.96
N ASP A 39 -61.24 -55.50 55.36
CA ASP A 39 -61.46 -55.21 53.94
C ASP A 39 -61.23 -53.72 53.62
N LEU A 40 -61.70 -52.82 54.49
CA LEU A 40 -61.43 -51.38 54.36
C LEU A 40 -59.93 -51.06 54.47
N ALA A 41 -59.20 -51.73 55.36
CA ALA A 41 -57.74 -51.56 55.49
C ALA A 41 -56.99 -52.04 54.24
N ILE A 42 -57.44 -53.14 53.62
CA ILE A 42 -56.90 -53.65 52.34
C ILE A 42 -57.15 -52.63 51.21
N ILE A 43 -58.37 -52.08 51.12
CA ILE A 43 -58.73 -51.07 50.12
C ILE A 43 -57.89 -49.80 50.31
N LEU A 44 -57.76 -49.28 51.53
CA LEU A 44 -56.93 -48.10 51.82
C LEU A 44 -55.46 -48.33 51.46
N LYS A 45 -54.92 -49.53 51.74
CA LYS A 45 -53.56 -49.89 51.34
C LYS A 45 -53.42 -49.95 49.82
N ALA A 46 -54.41 -50.49 49.12
CA ALA A 46 -54.43 -50.50 47.65
C ALA A 46 -54.48 -49.07 47.07
N MET A 47 -55.33 -48.20 47.63
CA MET A 47 -55.43 -46.78 47.23
C MET A 47 -54.13 -46.01 47.47
N LYS A 48 -53.47 -46.23 48.61
CA LYS A 48 -52.17 -45.60 48.89
C LYS A 48 -51.08 -46.09 47.93
N ASN A 49 -51.13 -47.37 47.57
CA ASN A 49 -50.22 -47.95 46.57
C ASN A 49 -50.49 -47.40 45.16
N THR A 50 -51.74 -47.16 44.78
CA THR A 50 -52.07 -46.55 43.49
C THR A 50 -51.66 -45.08 43.46
N GLU A 51 -51.90 -44.32 44.53
CA GLU A 51 -51.45 -42.93 44.65
C GLU A 51 -49.93 -42.80 44.53
N THR A 52 -49.17 -43.63 45.25
CA THR A 52 -47.71 -43.63 45.16
C THR A 52 -47.20 -44.02 43.77
N ASN A 53 -47.84 -44.97 43.09
CA ASN A 53 -47.51 -45.33 41.71
C ASN A 53 -47.82 -44.20 40.72
N MET A 54 -48.97 -43.53 40.87
CA MET A 54 -49.34 -42.38 40.05
C MET A 54 -48.36 -41.23 40.22
N ASN A 55 -47.97 -40.91 41.46
CA ASN A 55 -46.98 -39.88 41.74
C ASN A 55 -45.60 -40.23 41.14
N GLN A 56 -45.18 -41.50 41.23
CA GLN A 56 -43.94 -41.96 40.59
C GLN A 56 -43.98 -41.82 39.07
N LYS A 57 -45.08 -42.22 38.42
CA LYS A 57 -45.27 -42.05 36.97
C LYS A 57 -45.27 -40.59 36.55
N PHE A 58 -45.89 -39.71 37.33
CA PHE A 58 -45.90 -38.28 37.06
C PHE A 58 -44.49 -37.68 37.17
N ASP A 59 -43.73 -38.03 38.21
CA ASP A 59 -42.33 -37.62 38.37
C ASP A 59 -41.43 -38.17 37.25
N GLU A 60 -41.72 -39.35 36.73
CA GLU A 60 -41.00 -39.94 35.60
C GLU A 60 -41.29 -39.21 34.29
N LEU A 61 -42.56 -38.88 34.03
CA LEU A 61 -42.96 -38.09 32.86
C LEU A 61 -42.31 -36.70 32.87
N LEU A 62 -42.36 -35.99 34.00
CA LEU A 62 -41.72 -34.69 34.15
C LEU A 62 -40.20 -34.77 33.94
N ARG A 63 -39.55 -35.82 34.46
CA ARG A 63 -38.12 -36.03 34.23
C ARG A 63 -37.81 -36.27 32.76
N ASN A 64 -38.59 -37.09 32.07
CA ASN A 64 -38.37 -37.40 30.66
C ASN A 64 -38.57 -36.17 29.77
N GLU A 65 -39.58 -35.34 30.05
CA GLU A 65 -39.80 -34.08 29.33
C GLU A 65 -38.63 -33.10 29.55
N MET A 66 -38.20 -32.93 30.80
CA MET A 66 -37.05 -32.09 31.15
C MET A 66 -35.76 -32.57 30.48
N LEU A 67 -35.53 -33.89 30.44
CA LEU A 67 -34.38 -34.47 29.75
C LEU A 67 -34.43 -34.20 28.24
N GLY A 68 -35.59 -34.32 27.60
CA GLY A 68 -35.74 -33.99 26.18
C GLY A 68 -35.44 -32.51 25.86
N ILE A 69 -35.86 -31.59 26.75
CA ILE A 69 -35.53 -30.16 26.62
C ILE A 69 -34.03 -29.94 26.80
N ILE A 70 -33.38 -30.63 27.74
CA ILE A 70 -31.93 -30.54 27.94
C ILE A 70 -31.19 -31.06 26.71
N ASP A 71 -31.54 -32.24 26.19
CA ASP A 71 -30.88 -32.84 25.03
C ASP A 71 -30.98 -31.98 23.77
N THR A 72 -32.15 -31.40 23.52
CA THR A 72 -32.36 -30.49 22.38
C THR A 72 -31.52 -29.22 22.52
N ASN A 73 -31.47 -28.63 23.71
CA ASN A 73 -30.62 -27.46 24.00
C ASN A 73 -29.13 -27.79 23.88
N THR A 74 -28.68 -28.91 24.43
CA THR A 74 -27.29 -29.38 24.33
C THR A 74 -26.90 -29.62 22.87
N SER A 75 -27.77 -30.26 22.08
CA SER A 75 -27.55 -30.46 20.64
C SER A 75 -27.41 -29.13 19.88
N ASN A 76 -28.28 -28.16 20.18
CA ASN A 76 -28.22 -26.83 19.57
C ASN A 76 -26.94 -26.06 19.96
N GLN A 77 -26.52 -26.16 21.22
CA GLN A 77 -25.26 -25.55 21.67
C GLN A 77 -24.05 -26.19 20.99
N ASN A 78 -24.02 -27.52 20.88
CA ASN A 78 -22.94 -28.24 20.21
C ASN A 78 -22.80 -27.84 18.73
N LYS A 79 -23.92 -27.63 18.02
CA LYS A 79 -23.89 -27.10 16.65
C LYS A 79 -23.25 -25.71 16.59
N LYS A 80 -23.66 -24.79 17.48
CA LYS A 80 -23.09 -23.43 17.54
C LYS A 80 -21.59 -23.45 17.84
N ILE A 81 -21.15 -24.32 18.76
CA ILE A 81 -19.72 -24.48 19.08
C ILE A 81 -18.96 -24.93 17.84
N LYS A 82 -19.44 -25.94 17.13
CA LYS A 82 -18.81 -26.46 15.92
C LYS A 82 -18.71 -25.40 14.80
N ASP A 83 -19.76 -24.59 14.64
CA ASP A 83 -19.75 -23.48 13.68
C ASP A 83 -18.71 -22.41 14.06
N LEU A 84 -18.58 -22.09 15.34
CA LEU A 84 -17.57 -21.14 15.84
C LEU A 84 -16.15 -21.68 15.70
N GLU A 85 -15.93 -22.97 15.96
CA GLU A 85 -14.64 -23.64 15.72
C GLU A 85 -14.24 -23.55 14.24
N CYS A 86 -15.18 -23.85 13.33
CA CYS A 86 -14.95 -23.75 11.89
C CYS A 86 -14.60 -22.32 11.45
N ARG A 87 -15.32 -21.31 11.96
CA ARG A 87 -15.01 -19.88 11.68
C ARG A 87 -13.64 -19.48 12.19
N THR A 88 -13.30 -19.88 13.42
CA THR A 88 -12.00 -19.61 14.03
C THR A 88 -10.88 -20.25 13.22
N GLN A 89 -11.03 -21.51 12.84
CA GLN A 89 -10.05 -22.22 12.05
C GLN A 89 -9.86 -21.58 10.67
N ASN A 90 -10.94 -21.21 10.00
CA ASN A 90 -10.86 -20.48 8.73
C ASN A 90 -10.16 -19.11 8.88
N TYR A 91 -10.40 -18.39 9.97
CA TYR A 91 -9.70 -17.14 10.25
C TYR A 91 -8.19 -17.36 10.42
N VAL A 92 -7.78 -18.37 11.19
CA VAL A 92 -6.37 -18.72 11.40
C VAL A 92 -5.70 -19.06 10.06
N TYR A 93 -6.29 -19.94 9.25
CA TYR A 93 -5.70 -20.31 7.96
C TYR A 93 -5.68 -19.18 6.93
N SER A 94 -6.72 -18.35 6.89
CA SER A 94 -6.82 -17.28 5.87
C SER A 94 -6.06 -16.00 6.24
N ARG A 95 -5.82 -15.74 7.52
CA ARG A 95 -5.16 -14.50 7.97
C ARG A 95 -3.89 -14.70 8.75
N VAL A 96 -3.85 -15.62 9.72
CA VAL A 96 -2.67 -15.78 10.60
C VAL A 96 -1.53 -16.45 9.83
N VAL A 97 -1.79 -17.57 9.16
CA VAL A 97 -0.75 -18.31 8.41
C VAL A 97 -0.07 -17.45 7.33
N PRO A 98 -0.79 -16.67 6.49
CA PRO A 98 -0.14 -15.78 5.53
C PRO A 98 0.68 -14.65 6.17
N LEU A 99 0.28 -14.18 7.36
CA LEU A 99 1.06 -13.18 8.09
C LEU A 99 2.36 -13.78 8.63
N GLU A 100 2.32 -14.99 9.18
CA GLU A 100 3.53 -15.71 9.63
C GLU A 100 4.52 -15.92 8.47
N ASN A 101 4.04 -16.29 7.29
CA ASN A 101 4.90 -16.42 6.10
C ASN A 101 5.53 -15.07 5.71
N LYS A 102 4.76 -13.98 5.73
CA LYS A 102 5.30 -12.64 5.44
C LYS A 102 6.34 -12.19 6.47
N ILE A 103 6.15 -12.53 7.74
CA ILE A 103 7.12 -12.26 8.81
C ILE A 103 8.42 -13.02 8.53
N ALA A 104 8.33 -14.30 8.16
CA ALA A 104 9.51 -15.09 7.81
C ALA A 104 10.27 -14.53 6.59
N ASP A 105 9.55 -14.04 5.57
CA ASP A 105 10.15 -13.37 4.40
C ASP A 105 10.84 -12.05 4.80
N CYS A 106 10.25 -11.29 5.73
CA CYS A 106 10.86 -10.09 6.30
C CYS A 106 12.14 -10.42 7.06
N ASP A 107 12.15 -11.45 7.91
CA ASP A 107 13.33 -11.85 8.68
C ASP A 107 14.48 -12.26 7.75
N LYS A 108 14.17 -12.97 6.66
CA LYS A 108 15.17 -13.31 5.64
C LYS A 108 15.77 -12.06 5.00
N SER A 109 14.92 -11.11 4.61
CA SER A 109 15.35 -9.85 3.99
C SER A 109 16.21 -9.02 4.94
N ILE A 110 15.87 -8.99 6.23
CA ILE A 110 16.68 -8.33 7.27
C ILE A 110 18.05 -8.99 7.40
N GLY A 111 18.11 -10.33 7.34
CA GLY A 111 19.37 -11.07 7.34
C GLY A 111 20.29 -10.72 6.17
N GLU A 112 19.72 -10.59 4.96
CA GLU A 112 20.46 -10.16 3.76
C GLU A 112 21.02 -8.74 3.92
N ILE A 113 20.19 -7.78 4.37
CA ILE A 113 20.61 -6.40 4.63
C ILE A 113 21.71 -6.34 5.69
N HIS A 114 21.58 -7.10 6.77
CA HIS A 114 22.61 -7.15 7.81
C HIS A 114 23.96 -7.66 7.26
N GLY A 115 23.92 -8.64 6.34
CA GLY A 115 25.08 -9.12 5.61
C GLY A 115 25.75 -8.01 4.79
N ASP A 116 24.98 -7.27 4.00
CA ASP A 116 25.47 -6.16 3.18
C ASP A 116 26.06 -5.03 4.02
N VAL A 117 25.40 -4.65 5.12
CA VAL A 117 25.91 -3.64 6.07
C VAL A 117 27.23 -4.09 6.68
N SER A 118 27.39 -5.39 6.97
CA SER A 118 28.65 -5.95 7.48
C SER A 118 29.79 -5.91 6.45
N VAL A 119 29.48 -6.09 5.16
CA VAL A 119 30.45 -5.91 4.07
C VAL A 119 30.83 -4.44 3.93
N LEU A 120 29.84 -3.54 3.91
CA LEU A 120 30.04 -2.09 3.85
C LEU A 120 30.93 -1.60 4.99
N GLY A 121 30.68 -2.02 6.22
CA GLY A 121 31.50 -1.66 7.38
C GLY A 121 32.98 -2.03 7.21
N ARG A 122 33.27 -3.19 6.62
CA ARG A 122 34.66 -3.59 6.29
C ARG A 122 35.27 -2.70 5.22
N THR A 123 34.54 -2.40 4.14
CA THR A 123 35.04 -1.53 3.06
C THR A 123 35.30 -0.10 3.54
N VAL A 124 34.44 0.45 4.39
CA VAL A 124 34.63 1.77 4.99
C VAL A 124 35.87 1.77 5.88
N GLY A 125 36.09 0.73 6.68
CA GLY A 125 37.31 0.60 7.49
C GLY A 125 38.61 0.56 6.67
N LEU A 126 38.58 -0.07 5.48
CA LEU A 126 39.72 -0.03 4.54
C LEU A 126 39.94 1.38 3.99
N ILE A 127 38.87 2.05 3.52
CA ILE A 127 38.95 3.43 3.00
C ILE A 127 39.46 4.40 4.08
N GLU A 128 39.01 4.27 5.32
CA GLU A 128 39.51 5.08 6.43
C GLU A 128 41.02 4.88 6.66
N SER A 129 41.52 3.66 6.45
CA SER A 129 42.94 3.36 6.56
C SER A 129 43.74 4.01 5.42
N ASP A 130 43.26 3.88 4.19
CA ASP A 130 43.87 4.48 2.99
C ASP A 130 43.89 6.02 3.08
N VAL A 131 42.81 6.64 3.56
CA VAL A 131 42.73 8.10 3.76
C VAL A 131 43.73 8.56 4.82
N LYS A 132 43.91 7.80 5.91
CA LYS A 132 44.92 8.10 6.92
C LYS A 132 46.33 7.98 6.36
N GLU A 133 46.59 7.05 5.45
CA GLU A 133 47.88 6.90 4.78
C GLU A 133 48.15 8.05 3.81
N MET A 134 47.20 8.39 2.93
CA MET A 134 47.30 9.54 2.03
C MET A 134 47.54 10.86 2.78
N ALA A 135 46.89 11.06 3.93
CA ALA A 135 47.11 12.24 4.75
C ALA A 135 48.56 12.34 5.25
N ARG A 136 49.19 11.21 5.63
CA ARG A 136 50.61 11.18 6.02
C ARG A 136 51.53 11.47 4.83
N GLU A 137 51.21 10.93 3.66
CA GLU A 137 51.98 11.21 2.43
C GLU A 137 51.91 12.68 2.02
N MET A 138 50.73 13.29 2.07
CA MET A 138 50.55 14.72 1.80
C MET A 138 51.38 15.58 2.75
N GLN A 139 51.38 15.25 4.05
CA GLN A 139 52.19 15.98 5.04
C GLN A 139 53.70 15.84 4.74
N ASN A 140 54.16 14.65 4.34
CA ASN A 140 55.55 14.43 3.92
C ASN A 140 55.91 15.19 2.64
N LEU A 141 55.00 15.28 1.67
CA LEU A 141 55.19 16.04 0.43
C LEU A 141 55.21 17.55 0.68
N GLU A 142 54.38 18.06 1.60
CA GLU A 142 54.38 19.46 1.99
C GLU A 142 55.72 19.88 2.63
N VAL A 143 56.30 19.03 3.49
CA VAL A 143 57.65 19.22 4.07
C VAL A 143 58.74 19.18 3.00
N LYS A 144 58.58 18.36 1.94
CA LYS A 144 59.52 18.34 0.80
C LYS A 144 59.37 19.58 -0.09
N CYS A 145 58.14 20.03 -0.36
CA CYS A 145 57.84 21.17 -1.24
C CYS A 145 58.27 22.51 -0.61
N SER A 146 58.17 22.64 0.71
CA SER A 146 58.70 23.79 1.45
C SER A 146 60.23 23.92 1.38
N LYS A 147 60.97 22.84 1.10
CA LYS A 147 62.43 22.89 0.82
C LYS A 147 62.77 23.34 -0.62
N VAL A 148 61.81 23.29 -1.55
CA VAL A 148 62.01 23.66 -2.97
C VAL A 148 61.76 25.15 -3.23
N LYS A 149 61.12 25.89 -2.31
CA LYS A 149 60.76 27.31 -2.48
C LYS A 149 61.92 28.33 -2.42
N VAL A 150 63.18 27.92 -2.32
CA VAL A 150 64.31 28.88 -2.21
C VAL A 150 64.93 29.27 -3.55
N ASN A 151 64.68 28.56 -4.65
CA ASN A 151 65.35 28.86 -5.93
C ASN A 151 64.38 28.87 -7.11
N GLN A 152 63.61 29.96 -7.28
CA GLN A 152 63.09 30.38 -8.58
C GLN A 152 62.52 31.80 -8.49
N GLY A 153 63.08 32.72 -9.29
CA GLY A 153 62.56 34.07 -9.50
C GLY A 153 61.18 34.09 -10.17
N PRO A 154 60.62 35.28 -10.46
CA PRO A 154 59.23 35.41 -10.90
C PRO A 154 59.05 34.84 -12.30
N ILE A 155 58.42 33.67 -12.40
CA ILE A 155 57.99 33.09 -13.67
C ILE A 155 56.62 33.66 -14.02
N ASN A 156 56.60 34.45 -15.10
CA ASN A 156 55.41 35.05 -15.68
C ASN A 156 54.80 34.03 -16.66
N THR A 157 53.74 33.33 -16.26
CA THR A 157 52.96 32.46 -17.16
C THR A 157 51.49 32.79 -17.06
N ASN A 158 51.01 33.56 -18.05
CA ASN A 158 49.62 33.60 -18.45
C ASN A 158 49.21 32.20 -18.94
N ILE A 159 48.67 31.39 -18.05
CA ILE A 159 47.92 30.18 -18.39
C ILE A 159 46.45 30.56 -18.29
N PRO A 160 45.62 30.33 -19.32
CA PRO A 160 44.19 30.53 -19.20
C PRO A 160 43.66 29.55 -18.16
N ILE A 161 43.29 30.08 -17.00
CA ILE A 161 42.41 29.38 -16.07
C ILE A 161 41.17 29.03 -16.88
N VAL A 162 40.91 27.73 -17.06
CA VAL A 162 39.58 27.28 -17.47
C VAL A 162 38.67 27.67 -16.33
N VAL A 163 38.09 28.86 -16.47
CA VAL A 163 37.04 29.39 -15.63
C VAL A 163 35.90 28.38 -15.73
N GLN A 164 35.72 27.58 -14.68
CA GLN A 164 34.46 26.89 -14.46
C GLN A 164 33.36 27.95 -14.60
N PRO A 165 32.30 27.71 -15.39
CA PRO A 165 31.27 28.72 -15.59
C PRO A 165 30.73 29.10 -14.21
N ALA A 166 30.65 30.41 -13.98
CA ALA A 166 30.30 31.03 -12.71
C ALA A 166 29.16 30.29 -12.00
N ASP A 167 29.30 30.10 -10.69
CA ASP A 167 28.32 29.44 -9.80
C ASP A 167 26.94 30.10 -9.94
N GLU A 168 26.15 29.62 -10.92
CA GLU A 168 24.85 30.17 -11.24
C GLU A 168 23.90 29.86 -10.08
N LYS A 169 23.28 30.91 -9.52
CA LYS A 169 22.41 30.81 -8.34
C LYS A 169 21.32 29.76 -8.59
N PRO A 170 21.28 28.66 -7.83
CA PRO A 170 20.28 27.62 -8.04
C PRO A 170 18.88 28.18 -7.75
N LYS A 171 17.90 27.77 -8.55
CA LYS A 171 16.51 28.19 -8.40
C LYS A 171 15.61 26.97 -8.22
N PHE A 172 14.69 27.05 -7.28
CA PHE A 172 13.68 26.02 -7.05
C PHE A 172 12.30 26.62 -6.88
N ASP A 173 11.39 26.16 -7.71
CA ASP A 173 9.97 26.50 -7.69
C ASP A 173 9.17 25.18 -7.59
N PRO A 174 8.46 24.93 -6.48
CA PRO A 174 7.69 23.69 -6.29
C PRO A 174 6.56 23.51 -7.31
N SER A 175 6.02 24.60 -7.84
CA SER A 175 4.83 24.59 -8.71
C SER A 175 5.19 24.41 -10.18
N LYS A 176 6.43 24.73 -10.56
CA LYS A 176 6.96 24.39 -11.88
C LYS A 176 7.48 22.95 -11.86
N ARG A 177 7.64 22.33 -13.04
CA ARG A 177 8.52 21.15 -13.24
C ARG A 177 10.01 21.53 -13.06
N SER A 178 10.31 22.47 -12.16
CA SER A 178 11.67 22.82 -11.78
C SER A 178 12.27 21.64 -11.01
N GLY A 179 13.60 21.51 -11.09
CA GLY A 179 14.30 20.25 -10.83
C GLY A 179 13.97 19.57 -9.49
N HIS A 180 14.26 18.27 -9.43
CA HIS A 180 14.03 17.42 -8.28
C HIS A 180 14.55 18.05 -6.96
N PRO A 181 13.78 18.04 -5.86
CA PRO A 181 14.14 18.67 -4.57
C PRO A 181 15.53 18.28 -4.06
N VAL A 182 15.85 16.98 -4.08
CA VAL A 182 17.17 16.45 -3.69
C VAL A 182 18.31 16.98 -4.58
N LYS A 183 18.08 17.14 -5.89
CA LYS A 183 19.07 17.73 -6.80
C LYS A 183 19.27 19.21 -6.53
N PHE A 184 18.18 19.91 -6.21
CA PHE A 184 18.26 21.31 -5.79
C PHE A 184 19.10 21.45 -4.53
N LEU A 185 18.83 20.66 -3.48
CA LEU A 185 19.63 20.68 -2.26
C LEU A 185 21.12 20.43 -2.52
N ARG A 186 21.46 19.49 -3.43
CA ARG A 186 22.85 19.23 -3.82
C ARG A 186 23.50 20.45 -4.49
N LYS A 187 22.79 21.10 -5.43
CA LYS A 187 23.26 22.33 -6.10
C LYS A 187 23.39 23.48 -5.11
N LEU A 188 22.42 23.63 -4.22
CA LEU A 188 22.39 24.64 -3.17
C LEU A 188 23.54 24.46 -2.19
N ALA A 189 23.77 23.25 -1.70
CA ALA A 189 24.89 22.96 -0.81
C ALA A 189 26.24 23.30 -1.46
N ASN A 190 26.41 23.00 -2.76
CA ASN A 190 27.62 23.39 -3.50
C ASN A 190 27.77 24.91 -3.65
N TYR A 191 26.68 25.62 -3.97
CA TYR A 191 26.65 27.08 -4.05
C TYR A 191 26.99 27.74 -2.70
N LEU A 192 26.50 27.17 -1.60
CA LEU A 192 26.70 27.70 -0.24
C LEU A 192 28.06 27.32 0.38
N LYS A 193 28.90 26.49 -0.27
CA LYS A 193 30.23 26.11 0.26
C LYS A 193 31.15 27.31 0.50
N LYS A 194 31.01 28.37 -0.29
CA LYS A 194 31.85 29.58 -0.22
C LYS A 194 31.23 30.69 0.64
N ILE A 195 30.07 30.44 1.24
CA ILE A 195 29.28 31.44 1.98
C ILE A 195 29.43 31.20 3.48
N ASN A 196 29.50 32.28 4.26
CA ASN A 196 29.56 32.23 5.72
C ASN A 196 28.31 31.59 6.32
N GLU A 197 28.45 30.77 7.36
CA GLU A 197 27.37 29.98 7.98
C GLU A 197 26.17 30.86 8.37
N ALA A 198 26.45 32.04 8.94
CA ALA A 198 25.44 33.00 9.37
C ALA A 198 24.51 33.48 8.24
N ASN A 199 24.98 33.48 6.98
CA ASN A 199 24.21 33.97 5.84
C ASN A 199 23.66 32.83 4.97
N LYS A 200 23.90 31.56 5.33
CA LYS A 200 23.50 30.42 4.50
C LYS A 200 21.99 30.28 4.37
N ILE A 201 21.26 30.54 5.45
CA ILE A 201 19.79 30.46 5.46
C ILE A 201 19.21 31.55 4.56
N ASP A 202 19.62 32.80 4.72
CA ASP A 202 19.16 33.92 3.88
C ASP A 202 19.44 33.66 2.40
N LYS A 203 20.65 33.17 2.08
CA LYS A 203 21.03 32.80 0.72
C LYS A 203 20.28 31.57 0.18
N ALA A 204 19.89 30.64 1.05
CA ALA A 204 19.06 29.51 0.68
C ALA A 204 17.62 29.94 0.33
N ILE A 205 17.02 30.80 1.14
CA ILE A 205 15.67 31.36 0.89
C ILE A 205 15.66 32.14 -0.42
N GLU A 206 16.71 32.92 -0.67
CA GLU A 206 16.93 33.65 -1.91
C GLU A 206 16.95 32.76 -3.17
N CYS A 207 17.28 31.47 -3.03
CA CYS A 207 17.31 30.47 -4.11
C CYS A 207 15.94 29.80 -4.35
N LEU A 208 14.94 30.10 -3.53
CA LEU A 208 13.58 29.61 -3.69
C LEU A 208 12.74 30.64 -4.46
N GLU A 209 11.83 30.15 -5.30
CA GLU A 209 10.88 30.95 -6.08
C GLU A 209 9.45 30.45 -5.83
N GLY A 210 8.47 31.34 -6.06
CA GLY A 210 7.04 31.01 -5.92
C GLY A 210 6.66 30.53 -4.52
N ASP A 211 5.87 29.46 -4.45
CA ASP A 211 5.36 28.89 -3.20
C ASP A 211 6.47 28.41 -2.26
N GLY A 212 7.63 28.01 -2.82
CA GLY A 212 8.78 27.57 -2.04
C GLY A 212 9.38 28.70 -1.23
N ARG A 213 9.39 29.92 -1.78
CA ARG A 213 9.89 31.10 -1.09
C ARG A 213 8.95 31.55 0.02
N ILE A 214 7.65 31.60 -0.27
CA ILE A 214 6.61 31.96 0.71
C ILE A 214 6.68 31.01 1.90
N TRP A 215 6.78 29.70 1.62
CA TRP A 215 6.99 28.69 2.65
C TRP A 215 8.24 29.01 3.48
N ALA A 216 9.39 29.25 2.85
CA ALA A 216 10.60 29.45 3.63
C ALA A 216 10.62 30.72 4.47
N GLU A 217 10.02 31.81 3.99
CA GLU A 217 9.86 33.06 4.75
C GLU A 217 8.98 32.87 6.00
N CYS A 218 7.97 31.99 5.97
CA CYS A 218 7.13 31.69 7.13
C CYS A 218 7.86 30.90 8.23
N TYR A 219 8.89 30.13 7.90
CA TYR A 219 9.57 29.21 8.82
C TYR A 219 11.01 29.65 9.16
N MET A 220 11.51 30.74 8.56
CA MET A 220 12.92 31.17 8.71
C MET A 220 13.36 31.37 10.17
N GLN A 221 12.46 31.80 11.05
CA GLN A 221 12.77 32.06 12.46
C GLN A 221 12.97 30.77 13.28
N ARG A 222 12.58 29.62 12.73
CA ARG A 222 12.71 28.31 13.38
C ARG A 222 14.08 27.67 13.16
N TRP A 223 14.77 28.05 12.10
CA TRP A 223 16.03 27.44 11.70
C TRP A 223 17.21 28.18 12.33
N GLN A 224 18.01 27.46 13.12
CA GLN A 224 19.24 28.00 13.72
C GLN A 224 20.46 27.75 12.83
N ASN A 225 20.39 26.74 11.97
CA ASN A 225 21.49 26.35 11.10
C ASN A 225 20.94 25.87 9.74
N PHE A 226 21.84 25.73 8.76
CA PHE A 226 21.46 25.28 7.43
C PHE A 226 21.01 23.81 7.39
N GLU A 227 21.34 22.99 8.40
CA GLU A 227 20.94 21.58 8.46
C GLU A 227 19.45 21.43 8.77
N GLU A 228 18.94 22.19 9.74
CA GLU A 228 17.51 22.25 10.08
C GLU A 228 16.68 22.70 8.87
N PHE A 229 17.18 23.67 8.10
CA PHE A 229 16.57 24.06 6.83
C PHE A 229 16.49 22.88 5.84
N LYS A 230 17.56 22.09 5.67
CA LYS A 230 17.54 20.94 4.75
C LYS A 230 16.55 19.89 5.20
N GLU A 231 16.47 19.64 6.50
CA GLU A 231 15.55 18.65 7.07
C GLU A 231 14.10 19.05 6.80
N ASP A 232 13.72 20.27 7.15
CA ASP A 232 12.38 20.79 6.92
C ASP A 232 12.06 20.90 5.42
N PHE A 233 13.01 21.33 4.60
CA PHE A 233 12.85 21.38 3.15
C PHE A 233 12.58 19.99 2.56
N SER A 234 13.35 18.98 2.99
CA SER A 234 13.16 17.59 2.56
C SER A 234 11.83 17.04 3.05
N ARG A 235 11.43 17.36 4.28
CA ARG A 235 10.13 16.95 4.82
C ARG A 235 8.96 17.56 4.05
N GLN A 236 9.08 18.82 3.61
CA GLN A 236 8.01 19.51 2.87
C GLN A 236 7.95 19.08 1.40
N PHE A 237 9.09 19.04 0.72
CA PHE A 237 9.16 18.86 -0.73
C PHE A 237 9.66 17.50 -1.19
N TRP A 238 10.04 16.60 -0.27
CA TRP A 238 10.48 15.23 -0.56
C TRP A 238 10.09 14.24 0.56
N SER A 239 8.88 14.40 1.09
CA SER A 239 8.37 13.57 2.19
C SER A 239 8.27 12.08 1.82
N GLN A 240 8.18 11.22 2.83
CA GLN A 240 7.93 9.79 2.62
C GLN A 240 6.68 9.54 1.77
N ASP A 241 5.60 10.30 1.98
CA ASP A 241 4.38 10.20 1.15
C ASP A 241 4.66 10.53 -0.32
N GLN A 242 5.50 11.52 -0.61
CA GLN A 242 5.86 11.84 -1.99
C GLN A 242 6.71 10.73 -2.63
N GLN A 243 7.64 10.16 -1.86
CA GLN A 243 8.43 9.02 -2.30
C GLN A 243 7.55 7.78 -2.55
N GLU A 244 6.60 7.49 -1.66
CA GLU A 244 5.64 6.39 -1.80
C GLU A 244 4.72 6.59 -3.01
N ARG A 245 4.26 7.82 -3.29
CA ARG A 245 3.51 8.13 -4.50
C ARG A 245 4.32 7.84 -5.77
N ILE A 246 5.61 8.19 -5.77
CA ILE A 246 6.49 7.89 -6.90
C ILE A 246 6.70 6.37 -7.03
N ARG A 247 6.92 5.65 -5.92
CA ARG A 247 6.98 4.18 -5.90
C ARG A 247 5.72 3.53 -6.45
N ALA A 248 4.55 3.94 -5.99
CA ALA A 248 3.28 3.42 -6.51
C ALA A 248 3.18 3.69 -8.02
N SER A 249 3.52 4.91 -8.45
CA SER A 249 3.38 5.33 -9.85
C SER A 249 4.26 4.58 -10.85
N ILE A 250 5.36 3.97 -10.41
CA ILE A 250 6.21 3.12 -11.28
C ILE A 250 5.72 1.68 -11.36
N TYR A 251 4.98 1.19 -10.36
CA TYR A 251 4.37 -0.14 -10.41
C TYR A 251 2.98 -0.14 -11.06
N GLU A 252 2.36 1.03 -11.21
CA GLU A 252 1.15 1.20 -12.00
C GLU A 252 1.42 0.83 -13.48
N PRO A 253 0.65 -0.10 -14.07
CA PRO A 253 0.78 -0.42 -15.48
C PRO A 253 0.39 0.81 -16.32
N ARG A 254 1.40 1.56 -16.78
CA ARG A 254 1.24 2.72 -17.64
C ARG A 254 1.74 2.40 -19.03
N ILE A 255 0.81 2.26 -19.96
CA ILE A 255 1.17 2.09 -21.37
C ILE A 255 1.90 3.36 -21.82
N TYR A 256 3.14 3.19 -22.26
CA TYR A 256 3.99 4.21 -22.84
C TYR A 256 3.21 4.95 -23.93
N ASN A 257 3.29 6.28 -23.88
CA ASN A 257 2.63 7.14 -24.85
C ASN A 257 3.68 7.87 -25.68
N ARG A 258 3.67 7.63 -27.00
CA ARG A 258 4.59 8.26 -27.95
C ARG A 258 4.57 9.79 -27.93
N ARG A 259 3.47 10.40 -27.47
CA ARG A 259 3.37 11.86 -27.28
C ARG A 259 4.30 12.39 -26.20
N ASN A 260 4.77 11.54 -25.28
CA ASN A 260 5.61 11.92 -24.14
C ASN A 260 7.11 11.73 -24.39
N GLY A 261 7.52 11.41 -25.63
CA GLY A 261 8.91 11.18 -26.00
C GLY A 261 9.15 9.78 -26.56
N ASN A 262 10.41 9.44 -26.89
CA ASN A 262 10.81 8.10 -27.33
C ASN A 262 10.96 7.12 -26.14
N PHE A 263 11.24 5.84 -26.42
CA PHE A 263 11.41 4.83 -25.36
C PHE A 263 12.52 5.20 -24.37
N ASN A 264 13.64 5.72 -24.88
CA ASN A 264 14.77 6.13 -24.04
C ASN A 264 14.39 7.28 -23.09
N GLN A 265 13.68 8.30 -23.59
CA GLN A 265 13.23 9.44 -22.79
C GLN A 265 12.25 9.00 -21.70
N HIS A 266 11.37 8.05 -22.00
CA HIS A 266 10.46 7.48 -21.01
C HIS A 266 11.21 6.74 -19.90
N ILE A 267 12.23 5.95 -20.25
CA ILE A 267 13.07 5.26 -19.26
C ILE A 267 13.84 6.27 -18.42
N TRP A 268 14.55 7.20 -19.05
CA TRP A 268 15.34 8.19 -18.33
C TRP A 268 14.48 9.05 -17.41
N TYR A 269 13.26 9.40 -17.82
CA TYR A 269 12.30 10.09 -16.95
C TYR A 269 12.03 9.34 -15.65
N TRP A 270 11.82 8.02 -15.73
CA TRP A 270 11.55 7.20 -14.55
C TRP A 270 12.78 6.94 -13.72
N VAL A 271 13.92 6.62 -14.35
CA VAL A 271 15.21 6.49 -13.67
C VAL A 271 15.54 7.76 -12.89
N ASP A 272 15.33 8.93 -13.51
CA ASP A 272 15.58 10.21 -12.86
C ASP A 272 14.69 10.47 -11.65
N LYS A 273 13.44 9.99 -11.71
CA LYS A 273 12.47 10.11 -10.61
C LYS A 273 12.73 9.14 -9.47
N THR A 274 13.25 7.95 -9.76
CA THR A 274 13.42 6.90 -8.75
C THR A 274 14.79 6.89 -8.11
N GLN A 275 15.80 7.55 -8.70
CA GLN A 275 17.19 7.54 -8.19
C GLN A 275 17.36 8.11 -6.78
N HIS A 276 16.38 8.89 -6.29
CA HIS A 276 16.43 9.59 -5.01
C HIS A 276 15.45 9.00 -3.97
N LEU A 277 14.90 7.81 -4.23
CA LEU A 277 14.02 7.12 -3.29
C LEU A 277 14.83 6.47 -2.17
N GLU A 278 14.29 6.52 -0.94
CA GLU A 278 14.90 5.93 0.26
C GLU A 278 13.91 4.95 0.91
N PRO A 279 14.17 3.63 0.89
CA PRO A 279 15.30 2.94 0.26
C PRO A 279 15.29 2.99 -1.28
N PRO A 280 16.48 2.89 -1.93
CA PRO A 280 16.58 2.84 -3.38
C PRO A 280 15.94 1.57 -3.94
N ILE A 281 15.29 1.67 -5.10
CA ILE A 281 14.71 0.51 -5.77
C ILE A 281 15.86 -0.27 -6.43
N PRO A 282 16.01 -1.58 -6.16
CA PRO A 282 17.02 -2.41 -6.84
C PRO A 282 16.84 -2.35 -8.36
N GLU A 283 17.94 -2.21 -9.10
CA GLU A 283 17.89 -1.98 -10.56
C GLU A 283 17.09 -3.06 -11.29
N LYS A 284 17.25 -4.33 -10.91
CA LYS A 284 16.47 -5.45 -11.46
C LYS A 284 14.96 -5.28 -11.26
N MET A 285 14.53 -4.79 -10.09
CA MET A 285 13.11 -4.53 -9.83
C MET A 285 12.61 -3.32 -10.61
N LEU A 286 13.44 -2.27 -10.71
CA LEU A 286 13.16 -1.09 -11.51
C LEU A 286 12.95 -1.46 -12.98
N VAL A 287 13.86 -2.23 -13.57
CA VAL A 287 13.79 -2.71 -14.95
C VAL A 287 12.52 -3.55 -15.17
N ASN A 288 12.21 -4.49 -14.27
CA ASN A 288 10.99 -5.29 -14.36
C ASN A 288 9.71 -4.43 -14.30
N ALA A 289 9.69 -3.38 -13.49
CA ALA A 289 8.57 -2.45 -13.44
C ALA A 289 8.47 -1.64 -14.74
N LEU A 290 9.59 -1.15 -15.26
CA LEU A 290 9.65 -0.41 -16.53
C LEU A 290 9.23 -1.26 -17.73
N CYS A 291 9.53 -2.57 -17.77
CA CYS A 291 9.05 -3.46 -18.83
C CYS A 291 7.52 -3.46 -18.96
N LYS A 292 6.81 -3.37 -17.83
CA LYS A 292 5.33 -3.31 -17.79
C LYS A 292 4.76 -1.98 -18.26
N HIS A 293 5.59 -0.97 -18.48
CA HIS A 293 5.15 0.28 -19.08
C HIS A 293 4.97 0.17 -20.61
N PHE A 294 5.40 -0.91 -21.25
CA PHE A 294 5.28 -1.03 -22.71
C PHE A 294 4.08 -1.91 -23.10
N SER A 295 3.76 -1.95 -24.39
CA SER A 295 2.71 -2.84 -24.89
C SER A 295 3.09 -4.30 -24.65
N TYR A 296 2.10 -5.19 -24.56
CA TYR A 296 2.31 -6.63 -24.37
C TYR A 296 3.34 -7.25 -25.33
N GLU A 297 3.34 -6.84 -26.59
CA GLU A 297 4.32 -7.29 -27.60
C GLU A 297 5.76 -6.85 -27.27
N THR A 298 5.91 -5.63 -26.77
CA THR A 298 7.22 -5.09 -26.38
C THR A 298 7.68 -5.73 -25.07
N GLU A 299 6.78 -5.87 -24.10
CA GLU A 299 7.04 -6.51 -22.81
C GLU A 299 7.49 -7.97 -23.00
N THR A 300 6.78 -8.75 -23.83
CA THR A 300 7.16 -10.14 -24.12
C THR A 300 8.52 -10.25 -24.80
N ALA A 301 8.86 -9.33 -25.70
CA ALA A 301 10.18 -9.27 -26.31
C ALA A 301 11.28 -8.93 -25.28
N LEU A 302 11.01 -8.03 -24.35
CA LEU A 302 11.92 -7.66 -23.25
C LEU A 302 12.14 -8.81 -22.26
N ILE A 303 11.08 -9.52 -21.91
CA ILE A 303 11.14 -10.70 -21.05
C ILE A 303 11.95 -11.81 -21.73
N ALA A 304 11.73 -12.05 -23.03
CA ALA A 304 12.47 -13.03 -23.81
C ALA A 304 13.97 -12.69 -23.90
N ALA A 305 14.30 -11.41 -23.98
CA ALA A 305 15.68 -10.91 -23.96
C ALA A 305 16.36 -10.99 -22.58
N ARG A 306 15.61 -11.33 -21.51
CA ARG A 306 16.11 -11.46 -20.12
C ARG A 306 16.86 -10.22 -19.64
N VAL A 307 16.34 -9.05 -19.96
CA VAL A 307 16.93 -7.75 -19.59
C VAL A 307 17.02 -7.62 -18.07
N THR A 308 18.20 -7.30 -17.56
CA THR A 308 18.46 -7.14 -16.11
C THR A 308 18.98 -5.77 -15.72
N SER A 309 19.55 -5.00 -16.65
CA SER A 309 20.03 -3.64 -16.42
C SER A 309 19.24 -2.60 -17.22
N VAL A 310 19.32 -1.33 -16.80
CA VAL A 310 18.74 -0.20 -17.53
C VAL A 310 19.41 -0.03 -18.89
N GLU A 311 20.71 -0.31 -19.00
CA GLU A 311 21.47 -0.22 -20.25
C GLU A 311 21.00 -1.26 -21.27
N GLU A 312 20.88 -2.53 -20.85
CA GLU A 312 20.35 -3.62 -21.68
C GLU A 312 18.91 -3.31 -22.15
N LEU A 313 18.10 -2.71 -21.26
CA LEU A 313 16.73 -2.31 -21.59
C LEU A 313 16.71 -1.29 -22.73
N LEU A 314 17.57 -0.27 -22.66
CA LEU A 314 17.69 0.76 -23.68
C LEU A 314 18.18 0.19 -25.02
N GLU A 315 19.13 -0.75 -25.00
CA GLU A 315 19.63 -1.39 -26.23
C GLU A 315 18.55 -2.21 -26.94
N VAL A 316 17.82 -3.05 -26.20
CA VAL A 316 16.76 -3.88 -26.77
C VAL A 316 15.62 -3.00 -27.29
N LEU A 317 15.23 -1.96 -26.55
CA LEU A 317 14.18 -1.03 -26.97
C LEU A 317 14.56 -0.22 -28.20
N LYS A 318 15.81 0.25 -28.34
CA LYS A 318 16.29 0.89 -29.58
C LYS A 318 16.15 -0.06 -30.77
N GLY A 319 16.48 -1.33 -30.59
CA GLY A 319 16.29 -2.36 -31.62
C GLY A 319 14.82 -2.58 -32.01
N LEU A 320 13.90 -2.48 -31.06
CA LEU A 320 12.46 -2.61 -31.30
C LEU A 320 11.84 -1.35 -31.92
N GLU A 321 12.27 -0.16 -31.50
CA GLU A 321 11.83 1.13 -32.05
C GLU A 321 12.17 1.22 -33.54
N ASN A 322 13.40 0.86 -33.90
CA ASN A 322 13.86 0.81 -35.31
C ASN A 322 13.02 -0.15 -36.17
N LYS A 323 12.56 -1.28 -35.61
CA LYS A 323 11.70 -2.25 -36.32
C LYS A 323 10.27 -1.76 -36.49
N ASN A 324 9.76 -0.97 -35.53
CA ASN A 324 8.39 -0.49 -35.54
C ASN A 324 8.22 0.71 -36.50
N ASP A 325 9.22 1.60 -36.56
CA ASP A 325 9.23 2.73 -37.49
C ASP A 325 9.32 2.27 -38.96
N GLY A 326 10.08 1.20 -39.24
CA GLY A 326 10.16 0.61 -40.58
C GLY A 326 8.85 -0.04 -41.08
N ARG A 327 7.95 -0.45 -40.18
CA ARG A 327 6.65 -1.05 -40.55
C ARG A 327 5.60 0.01 -40.91
N GLN A 328 5.64 1.18 -40.26
CA GLN A 328 4.70 2.27 -40.55
C GLN A 328 4.97 2.92 -41.91
N HIS A 329 6.23 3.04 -42.33
CA HIS A 329 6.54 3.57 -43.67
C HIS A 329 6.08 2.65 -44.81
N ARG A 330 6.13 1.32 -44.63
CA ARG A 330 5.63 0.38 -45.66
C ARG A 330 4.11 0.32 -45.76
N GLN A 331 3.36 0.57 -44.69
CA GLN A 331 1.89 0.58 -44.75
C GLN A 331 1.33 1.87 -45.38
N GLY A 332 2.05 3.00 -45.29
CA GLY A 332 1.69 4.23 -46.00
C GLY A 332 1.84 4.13 -47.53
N GLU A 333 2.86 3.42 -48.01
CA GLU A 333 3.09 3.26 -49.46
C GLU A 333 2.09 2.32 -50.14
N VAL A 334 1.57 1.30 -49.45
CA VAL A 334 0.60 0.35 -50.04
C VAL A 334 -0.80 0.96 -50.18
N VAL A 335 -1.17 1.92 -49.32
CA VAL A 335 -2.45 2.65 -49.45
C VAL A 335 -2.34 3.82 -50.44
N GLY A 336 -1.15 4.43 -50.59
CA GLY A 336 -0.88 5.45 -51.61
C GLY A 336 -0.98 4.91 -53.05
N ARG A 337 -0.38 3.75 -53.34
CA ARG A 337 -0.40 3.17 -54.70
C ARG A 337 -1.77 2.68 -55.18
N ARG A 338 -2.69 2.33 -54.27
CA ARG A 338 -4.05 1.89 -54.66
C ARG A 338 -4.99 3.04 -55.03
N ASN A 339 -4.66 4.28 -54.65
CA ASN A 339 -5.42 5.48 -55.02
C ASN A 339 -4.84 6.21 -56.25
N GLU A 340 -3.59 5.96 -56.61
CA GLU A 340 -3.01 6.46 -57.88
C GLU A 340 -3.43 5.59 -59.07
N GLU A 341 -3.49 4.26 -58.93
CA GLU A 341 -3.96 3.37 -60.02
C GLU A 341 -5.46 3.51 -60.36
N ARG A 342 -6.25 4.19 -59.54
CA ARG A 342 -7.66 4.50 -59.84
C ARG A 342 -7.88 5.87 -60.48
N ARG A 343 -6.87 6.74 -60.53
CA ARG A 343 -7.00 8.07 -61.19
C ARG A 343 -6.64 8.06 -62.66
N ASP A 344 -5.95 7.02 -63.14
CA ASP A 344 -5.53 6.93 -64.54
C ASP A 344 -6.45 6.06 -65.42
N ARG A 345 -7.61 5.61 -64.89
CA ARG A 345 -8.54 4.71 -65.62
C ARG A 345 -9.97 5.21 -65.79
N ASP A 346 -10.21 6.51 -65.64
CA ASP A 346 -11.49 7.13 -66.03
C ASP A 346 -11.23 8.49 -66.70
N GLY A 347 -10.53 8.43 -67.83
CA GLY A 347 -10.64 9.45 -68.86
C GLY A 347 -11.93 9.21 -69.66
N TYR A 348 -12.62 10.31 -70.00
CA TYR A 348 -13.87 10.41 -70.79
C TYR A 348 -15.20 10.35 -70.02
N ARG A 349 -15.63 11.49 -69.46
CA ARG A 349 -16.71 12.30 -70.05
C ARG A 349 -17.16 13.45 -69.14
N VAL A 350 -17.25 14.61 -69.78
CA VAL A 350 -18.22 15.72 -69.62
C VAL A 350 -17.57 17.05 -69.28
N HIS A 351 -17.32 17.82 -70.34
CA HIS A 351 -17.38 19.28 -70.34
C HIS A 351 -18.70 19.74 -69.71
N HIS A 352 -18.66 20.71 -68.79
CA HIS A 352 -19.35 21.99 -69.03
C HIS A 352 -19.12 23.06 -67.95
N VAL A 353 -18.78 24.25 -68.45
CA VAL A 353 -19.06 25.63 -68.01
C VAL A 353 -18.67 26.14 -66.61
N ASN A 354 -17.86 27.22 -66.63
CA ASN A 354 -18.16 28.59 -66.15
C ASN A 354 -18.76 28.76 -64.75
N ARG A 355 -18.53 29.82 -63.97
CA ARG A 355 -17.84 31.11 -64.09
C ARG A 355 -18.42 31.93 -62.93
N TYR A 356 -17.57 32.54 -62.11
CA TYR A 356 -17.84 33.67 -61.21
C TYR A 356 -18.96 33.63 -60.14
N GLN A 357 -18.61 34.31 -59.04
CA GLN A 357 -19.44 35.17 -58.19
C GLN A 357 -20.07 34.63 -56.90
N ARG A 358 -19.78 35.41 -55.84
CA ARG A 358 -20.56 35.69 -54.61
C ARG A 358 -20.60 34.52 -53.61
N GLY A 359 -20.26 34.70 -52.33
CA GLY A 359 -20.52 35.85 -51.46
C GLY A 359 -21.69 35.50 -50.54
N ARG A 360 -21.43 35.61 -49.22
CA ARG A 360 -22.39 35.68 -48.10
C ARG A 360 -23.08 34.39 -47.59
N ALA A 361 -22.74 34.07 -46.35
CA ALA A 361 -23.60 34.05 -45.16
C ALA A 361 -24.99 33.33 -45.17
N ASN A 362 -25.06 32.40 -44.22
CA ASN A 362 -26.16 32.10 -43.28
C ASN A 362 -27.46 31.42 -43.74
N ARG A 363 -27.99 30.66 -42.76
CA ARG A 363 -29.24 29.84 -42.65
C ARG A 363 -29.01 28.38 -43.06
N GLY A 364 -29.32 27.35 -42.27
CA GLY A 364 -30.01 27.25 -40.99
C GLY A 364 -30.85 25.95 -40.98
N PHE A 365 -30.39 24.93 -40.22
CA PHE A 365 -31.15 23.82 -39.60
C PHE A 365 -32.01 22.87 -40.50
N PRO A 366 -32.63 21.79 -39.96
CA PRO A 366 -32.27 20.84 -38.87
C PRO A 366 -32.51 19.36 -39.26
N LEU A 367 -31.79 18.39 -38.67
CA LEU A 367 -32.28 17.02 -38.35
C LEU A 367 -31.33 16.46 -37.27
N SER A 368 -31.67 16.38 -35.98
CA SER A 368 -32.72 15.62 -35.27
C SER A 368 -32.54 14.10 -35.32
N ARG A 369 -31.86 13.53 -34.30
CA ARG A 369 -32.37 12.48 -33.38
C ARG A 369 -31.23 11.93 -32.48
N GLY A 370 -31.42 12.03 -31.15
CA GLY A 370 -30.52 11.56 -30.09
C GLY A 370 -30.58 10.04 -29.82
N PRO A 371 -30.43 9.50 -28.58
CA PRO A 371 -30.48 10.17 -27.26
C PRO A 371 -29.37 9.82 -26.22
N TYR A 372 -29.25 10.72 -25.24
CA TYR A 372 -28.97 10.59 -23.80
C TYR A 372 -28.12 9.42 -23.24
N ARG A 373 -27.02 9.78 -22.54
CA ARG A 373 -26.71 9.21 -21.22
C ARG A 373 -26.38 10.31 -20.23
N ALA A 374 -27.05 10.22 -19.09
CA ALA A 374 -27.18 11.22 -18.04
C ALA A 374 -25.89 11.44 -17.25
N ALA A 375 -25.70 12.70 -16.85
CA ALA A 375 -24.82 13.10 -15.77
C ALA A 375 -25.40 12.62 -14.43
N THR A 376 -24.57 11.98 -13.62
CA THR A 376 -24.84 11.73 -12.20
C THR A 376 -24.38 12.93 -11.36
N PRO A 377 -25.22 13.50 -10.50
CA PRO A 377 -24.80 14.52 -9.55
C PRO A 377 -24.12 13.88 -8.34
N SER A 378 -22.99 14.48 -7.93
CA SER A 378 -22.28 14.19 -6.68
C SER A 378 -23.14 14.53 -5.46
N PRO A 379 -23.17 13.70 -4.41
CA PRO A 379 -23.89 14.02 -3.18
C PRO A 379 -23.09 15.00 -2.31
N THR A 380 -23.86 15.93 -1.76
CA THR A 380 -23.54 17.00 -0.83
C THR A 380 -22.82 16.50 0.42
N ARG A 381 -21.73 17.18 0.78
CA ARG A 381 -20.99 17.07 2.04
C ARG A 381 -21.84 17.70 3.14
N GLN A 382 -22.35 16.89 4.07
CA GLN A 382 -22.99 17.37 5.29
C GLN A 382 -21.91 17.85 6.27
N GLU A 383 -22.16 19.03 6.82
CA GLU A 383 -21.46 19.64 7.94
C GLU A 383 -21.87 18.90 9.22
N GLU A 384 -20.90 18.45 10.01
CA GLU A 384 -21.12 18.04 11.40
C GLU A 384 -20.47 19.09 12.30
N GLU A 385 -21.32 19.79 13.06
CA GLU A 385 -20.93 20.54 14.25
C GLU A 385 -20.47 19.58 15.36
N PRO A 386 -19.50 19.97 16.22
CA PRO A 386 -19.19 19.21 17.41
C PRO A 386 -20.15 19.57 18.55
N SER A 387 -20.77 18.55 19.12
CA SER A 387 -21.54 18.60 20.37
C SER A 387 -20.63 18.42 21.58
N GLU A 388 -21.01 19.10 22.65
CA GLU A 388 -20.42 19.12 23.98
C GLU A 388 -20.32 17.72 24.63
N ASN A 389 -19.15 17.43 25.20
CA ASN A 389 -18.96 16.90 26.57
C ASN A 389 -17.48 16.81 26.93
#